data_AF-A0A318QQ90-F1
#
_entry.id   AF-A0A318QQ90-F1
#
_cell.length_a   1.000
_cell.length_b   1.000
_cell.length_c   1.000
_cell.angle_alpha   90.00
_cell.angle_beta   90.00
_cell.angle_gamma   90.00
#
_symmetry.space_group_name_H-M   'P 1'
#
loop_
_entity.id
_entity.type
_entity.pdbx_description
1 polymer ?
#
loop_
_entity_poly.entity_id
_entity_poly.type
_entity_poly.pdbx_seq_one_letter_code
_entity_poly.pdbx_strand_id
1 'polypeptide(L)' 'MKVDPVRSRTMRAVKSKNTSPELVVRKLIHAMGYRFRLHRKDLPGSPDLVFPGRKLALFVNGCFWHG' A
#
# COMPACT_ATOMS: atom_id res chain seq x y z
N MET A 1 19.57 -2.45 25.80
CA MET A 1 18.16 -2.17 25.46
C MET A 1 17.47 -3.48 25.14
N LYS A 2 16.64 -4.03 26.05
CA LYS A 2 15.88 -5.26 25.78
C LYS A 2 14.71 -4.91 24.87
N VAL A 3 14.70 -5.43 23.64
CA VAL A 3 13.55 -5.26 22.74
C VAL A 3 12.41 -6.09 23.30
N ASP A 4 11.31 -5.43 23.64
CA ASP A 4 10.12 -6.11 24.14
C ASP A 4 9.63 -7.13 23.09
N PRO A 5 9.44 -8.42 23.45
CA PRO A 5 9.08 -9.47 22.50
C PRO A 5 7.69 -9.27 21.89
N VAL A 6 6.77 -8.58 22.59
CA VAL A 6 5.45 -8.20 22.05
C VAL A 6 5.64 -7.15 20.97
N ARG A 7 6.45 -6.11 21.23
CA ARG A 7 6.77 -5.08 20.24
C ARG A 7 7.44 -5.66 18.99
N SER A 8 8.41 -6.57 19.15
CA SER A 8 9.09 -7.24 18.04
C SER A 8 8.11 -8.05 17.16
N ARG A 9 7.16 -8.77 17.78
CA ARG A 9 6.11 -9.52 17.07
C ARG A 9 5.15 -8.60 16.31
N THR A 10 4.71 -7.50 16.95
CA THR A 10 3.82 -6.52 16.32
C THR A 10 4.47 -5.87 15.10
N MET A 11 5.74 -5.45 15.21
CA MET A 11 6.46 -4.84 14.08
C MET A 11 6.70 -5.83 12.93
N ARG A 12 6.92 -7.13 13.22
CA ARG A 12 6.99 -8.18 12.19
C ARG A 12 5.67 -8.43 11.47
N ALA A 13 4.54 -8.18 12.13
CA ALA A 13 3.21 -8.36 11.54
C ALA A 13 2.83 -7.21 10.59
N VAL A 14 3.47 -6.04 10.72
CA VAL A 14 3.30 -4.91 9.80
C VAL A 14 3.95 -5.27 8.45
N LYS A 15 3.12 -5.67 7.49
CA LYS A 15 3.57 -5.96 6.12
C LYS A 15 3.81 -4.64 5.37
N SER A 16 4.88 -4.60 4.58
CA SER A 16 5.20 -3.46 3.71
C SER A 16 4.36 -3.41 2.43
N LYS A 17 3.62 -4.47 2.10
CA LYS A 17 2.79 -4.63 0.88
C LYS A 17 1.55 -5.46 1.17
N ASN A 18 0.48 -5.20 0.42
CA ASN A 18 -0.85 -5.80 0.61
C ASN A 18 -1.38 -5.56 2.03
N THR A 19 -1.21 -4.34 2.53
CA THR A 19 -1.78 -3.95 3.82
C THR A 19 -3.31 -3.95 3.72
N SER A 20 -3.99 -4.11 4.86
CA SER A 20 -5.45 -4.03 4.92
C SER A 20 -6.04 -2.81 4.19
N PRO A 21 -5.52 -1.56 4.37
CA PRO A 21 -6.01 -0.42 3.60
C PRO A 21 -5.77 -0.55 2.09
N GLU A 22 -4.60 -1.06 1.67
CA GLU A 22 -4.30 -1.27 0.24
C GLU A 22 -5.27 -2.28 -0.39
N LEU A 23 -5.61 -3.36 0.32
CA LEU A 23 -6.57 -4.36 -0.13
C LEU A 23 -7.99 -3.80 -0.24
N VAL A 24 -8.41 -2.95 0.70
CA VAL A 24 -9.73 -2.29 0.66
C VAL A 24 -9.81 -1.36 -0.55
N VAL A 25 -8.79 -0.54 -0.78
CA VAL A 25 -8.73 0.37 -1.94
C VAL A 25 -8.75 -0.42 -3.25
N ARG A 26 -7.96 -1.51 -3.36
CA ARG A 26 -7.98 -2.41 -4.53
C ARG A 26 -9.37 -2.97 -4.81
N LYS A 27 -10.07 -3.45 -3.78
CA LYS A 27 -11.44 -3.99 -3.90
C LYS A 27 -12.43 -2.91 -4.35
N LEU A 28 -12.39 -1.73 -3.75
CA LEU A 28 -13.25 -0.60 -4.14
C LEU A 28 -13.05 -0.21 -5.60
N ILE A 29 -11.79 -0.05 -6.02
CA ILE A 29 -11.45 0.36 -7.38
C ILE A 29 -11.87 -0.71 -8.40
N HIS A 30 -11.68 -1.98 -8.07
CA HIS A 30 -12.15 -3.09 -8.89
C HIS A 30 -13.69 -3.13 -8.96
N ALA A 31 -14.38 -2.93 -7.85
CA ALA A 31 -15.84 -2.87 -7.79
C ALA A 31 -16.42 -1.69 -8.59
N MET A 32 -15.72 -0.56 -8.65
CA MET A 32 -16.05 0.59 -9.50
C MET A 32 -15.74 0.37 -11.00
N GLY A 33 -15.27 -0.81 -11.39
CA GLY A 33 -14.98 -1.15 -12.79
C GLY A 33 -13.67 -0.55 -13.32
N TYR A 34 -12.81 -0.03 -12.44
CA TYR A 34 -11.55 0.55 -12.87
C TYR A 34 -10.45 -0.51 -12.98
N ARG A 35 -9.79 -0.52 -14.13
CA ARG A 35 -8.58 -1.33 -14.35
C ARG A 35 -7.36 -0.55 -13.90
N PHE A 36 -6.60 -1.13 -12.98
CA PHE A 36 -5.33 -0.61 -12.48
C PHE A 36 -4.19 -1.59 -12.77
N ARG A 37 -2.97 -1.08 -12.76
CA ARG A 37 -1.75 -1.87 -12.73
C ARG A 37 -1.09 -1.72 -11.37
N LEU A 38 -0.55 -2.82 -10.88
CA LEU A 38 0.19 -2.89 -9.62
C LEU A 38 1.69 -2.95 -9.92
N HIS A 39 2.51 -2.46 -8.99
CA HIS A 39 3.96 -2.65 -8.99
C HIS A 39 4.69 -2.14 -10.24
N ARG A 40 4.30 -0.97 -10.76
CA ARG A 40 5.06 -0.25 -11.80
C ARG A 40 6.35 0.30 -11.18
N LYS A 41 7.45 -0.43 -11.37
CA LYS A 41 8.80 -0.04 -10.94
C LYS A 41 9.44 1.03 -11.82
N ASP A 42 8.83 1.32 -12.95
CA ASP A 42 9.24 2.36 -13.90
C ASP A 42 8.81 3.77 -13.48
N LEU A 43 8.08 3.91 -12.36
CA LEU A 43 7.66 5.19 -11.82
C LEU A 43 8.37 5.50 -10.50
N PRO A 44 8.78 6.76 -10.28
CA PRO A 44 9.41 7.19 -9.03
C PRO A 44 8.43 6.97 -7.86
N GLY A 45 8.95 6.52 -6.72
CA GLY A 45 8.17 6.31 -5.50
C GLY A 45 7.46 4.97 -5.37
N SER A 46 7.50 4.08 -6.39
CA SER A 46 6.83 2.76 -6.35
C SER A 46 5.35 2.84 -5.95
N PRO A 47 4.50 3.52 -6.75
CA PRO A 47 3.06 3.64 -6.44
C PRO A 47 2.37 2.28 -6.30
N ASP A 48 1.44 2.19 -5.35
CA ASP A 48 0.66 0.97 -5.08
C ASP A 48 -0.29 0.66 -6.25
N LEU A 49 -0.90 1.70 -6.80
CA LEU A 49 -1.96 1.61 -7.80
C LEU A 49 -1.71 2.62 -8.92
N VAL A 50 -1.63 2.14 -10.16
CA VAL A 50 -1.37 3.00 -11.33
C VAL A 50 -2.47 2.85 -12.37
N PHE A 51 -2.93 3.97 -12.90
CA PHE A 51 -3.91 4.06 -13.99
C PHE A 51 -3.28 4.73 -15.21
N PRO A 52 -2.62 3.96 -16.10
CA PRO A 52 -1.93 4.53 -17.26
C PRO A 52 -2.87 5.34 -18.16
N GLY A 53 -4.09 4.84 -18.39
CA GLY A 53 -5.09 5.51 -19.23
C GLY A 53 -5.62 6.83 -18.64
N ARG A 54 -5.46 7.05 -17.34
CA ARG A 54 -5.86 8.30 -16.66
C ARG A 54 -4.68 9.15 -16.22
N LYS A 55 -3.44 8.70 -16.49
CA LYS A 55 -2.20 9.31 -15.99
C LYS A 55 -2.23 9.57 -14.46
N LEU A 56 -2.86 8.66 -13.71
CA LEU A 56 -3.04 8.77 -12.26
C LEU A 56 -2.22 7.69 -11.53
N ALA A 57 -1.56 8.08 -10.44
CA ALA A 57 -0.90 7.16 -9.50
C ALA A 57 -1.45 7.40 -8.09
N LEU A 58 -1.75 6.31 -7.38
CA LEU A 58 -2.27 6.32 -6.01
C LEU A 58 -1.24 5.65 -5.09
N PHE A 59 -0.96 6.32 -3.97
CA PHE A 59 -0.12 5.86 -2.88
C PHE A 59 -1.00 5.63 -1.66
N VAL A 60 -1.02 4.41 -1.13
CA VAL A 60 -1.82 4.03 0.04
C VAL A 60 -0.90 3.93 1.24
N ASN A 61 -0.66 5.08 1.85
CA ASN A 61 0.20 5.18 3.02
C ASN A 61 -0.63 5.18 4.32
N GLY A 62 -0.16 4.44 5.32
CA GLY A 62 -0.74 4.49 6.66
C GLY A 62 -0.24 5.69 7.46
N CYS A 63 -1.17 6.43 8.08
CA CYS A 63 -0.88 7.60 8.93
C CYS A 63 0.01 7.32 10.15
N PHE A 64 0.34 6.06 10.44
CA PHE A 64 1.21 5.70 11.57
C PHE A 64 2.66 6.14 11.38
N TRP A 65 3.11 6.30 10.12
CA TRP A 65 4.48 6.72 9.78
C TRP A 65 4.55 8.10 9.13
N HIS A 66 3.39 8.72 8.88
CA HIS A 66 3.27 10.03 8.29
C HIS A 66 3.01 11.00 9.44
N GLY A 67 4.10 11.52 10.02
CA GLY A 67 4.07 12.56 11.03
C GLY A 67 3.66 13.91 10.45
#